data_AF-A0A2V7FFA2-F1
#
_entry.id   AF-A0A2V7FFA2-F1
#
_cell.length_a   1.000
_cell.length_b   1.000
_cell.length_c   1.000
_cell.angle_alpha   90.00
_cell.angle_beta   90.00
_cell.angle_gamma   90.00
#
_symmetry.space_group_name_H-M   'P 1'
#
loop_
_entity.id
_entity.type
_entity.pdbx_description
1 polymer ?
#
loop_
_entity_poly.entity_id
_entity_poly.type
_entity_poly.pdbx_seq_one_letter_code
_entity_poly.pdbx_strand_id
1 'polypeptide(L)'
;YRAAEWKAFLRAAGLTVIDDAVVRKERVWDEWTGRARMTVEARRELEAFVRQAPERCRAAFDFKLTDDAIASFTDRMLLLRADRD
;
A
#
# COMPACT_ATOMS: atom_id res chain seq x y z
N TYR A 1 -6.36 6.63 -5.70
CA TYR A 1 -6.53 8.04 -5.34
C TYR A 1 -5.51 8.43 -4.30
N ARG A 2 -4.84 9.56 -4.50
CA ARG A 2 -3.95 10.25 -3.57
C ARG A 2 -4.76 10.92 -2.48
N ALA A 3 -4.09 11.34 -1.40
CA ALA A 3 -4.75 12.02 -0.29
C ALA A 3 -5.51 13.29 -0.72
N ALA A 4 -4.93 14.08 -1.64
CA ALA A 4 -5.57 15.28 -2.17
C ALA A 4 -6.89 14.96 -2.91
N GLU A 5 -6.94 13.85 -3.65
CA GLU A 5 -8.13 13.41 -4.39
C GLU A 5 -9.24 12.98 -3.41
N TRP A 6 -8.89 12.21 -2.37
CA TRP A 6 -9.85 11.84 -1.33
C TRP A 6 -10.44 13.05 -0.59
N LYS A 7 -9.61 14.03 -0.23
CA LYS A 7 -10.08 15.27 0.39
C LYS A 7 -11.02 16.06 -0.53
N ALA A 8 -10.72 16.09 -1.84
CA ALA A 8 -11.59 16.73 -2.82
C ALA A 8 -12.95 16.02 -2.93
N PHE A 9 -12.97 14.67 -2.92
CA PHE A 9 -14.21 13.91 -2.96
C PHE A 9 -15.08 14.12 -1.72
N LEU A 10 -14.47 14.13 -0.52
CA LEU A 10 -15.20 14.40 0.72
C LEU A 10 -15.80 15.81 0.72
N ARG A 11 -15.03 16.81 0.27
CA ARG A 11 -15.52 18.18 0.13
C ARG A 11 -16.68 18.29 -0.87
N ALA A 12 -16.57 17.63 -2.02
CA ALA A 12 -17.65 17.60 -3.01
C ALA A 12 -18.91 16.92 -2.48
N ALA A 13 -18.78 16.01 -1.50
CA ALA A 13 -19.89 15.37 -0.81
C ALA A 13 -20.45 16.19 0.38
N GLY A 14 -19.99 17.42 0.59
CA GLY A 14 -20.44 18.29 1.68
C GLY A 14 -19.83 17.95 3.05
N LEU A 15 -18.66 17.29 3.06
CA LEU A 15 -17.92 16.97 4.27
C LEU A 15 -16.63 17.77 4.35
N THR A 16 -16.30 18.26 5.54
CA THR A 16 -15.03 18.92 5.84
C THR A 16 -14.12 17.94 6.55
N VAL A 17 -12.91 17.71 6.01
CA VAL A 17 -11.89 16.88 6.69
C VAL A 17 -11.31 17.68 7.84
N ILE A 18 -11.47 17.17 9.05
CA ILE A 18 -11.02 17.81 10.29
C ILE A 18 -9.65 17.27 10.72
N ASP A 19 -9.39 16.00 10.43
CA ASP A 19 -8.13 15.35 10.78
C ASP A 19 -7.76 14.28 9.75
N ASP A 20 -6.46 14.05 9.59
CA ASP A 20 -5.93 12.98 8.75
C ASP A 20 -4.65 12.37 9.33
N ALA A 21 -4.49 11.08 9.07
CA ALA A 21 -3.30 10.35 9.45
C ALA A 21 -2.91 9.35 8.38
N VAL A 22 -1.60 9.17 8.18
CA VAL A 22 -1.07 8.08 7.37
C VAL A 22 -0.77 6.89 8.28
N VAL A 23 -1.47 5.79 8.06
CA VAL A 23 -1.22 4.53 8.75
C VAL A 23 -0.31 3.67 7.88
N ARG A 24 0.81 3.24 8.44
CA ARG A 24 1.72 2.29 7.82
C ARG A 24 1.36 0.89 8.30
N LYS A 25 1.28 -0.07 7.38
CA LYS A 25 1.02 -1.45 7.74
C LYS A 25 1.98 -2.37 7.02
N GLU A 26 2.72 -3.15 7.80
CA GLU A 26 3.56 -4.20 7.26
C GLU A 26 2.67 -5.38 6.83
N ARG A 27 3.02 -5.95 5.67
CA ARG A 27 2.36 -7.09 5.05
C ARG A 27 3.41 -8.18 4.85
N VAL A 28 3.28 -9.26 5.62
CA VAL A 28 4.04 -10.49 5.39
C VAL A 28 3.67 -11.04 4.01
N TRP A 29 4.67 -11.29 3.17
CA TRP A 29 4.49 -11.57 1.75
C TRP A 29 3.65 -12.82 1.50
N ASP A 30 3.98 -13.94 2.16
CA ASP A 30 3.28 -15.21 2.00
C ASP A 30 1.82 -15.13 2.43
N GLU A 31 1.55 -14.51 3.58
CA GLU A 31 0.19 -14.32 4.04
C GLU A 31 -0.61 -13.41 3.10
N TRP A 32 0.02 -12.34 2.61
CA TRP A 32 -0.65 -11.37 1.75
C TRP A 32 -0.98 -11.96 0.38
N THR A 33 -0.01 -12.61 -0.27
CA THR A 33 -0.22 -13.29 -1.57
C THR A 33 -1.19 -14.47 -1.44
N GLY A 34 -1.12 -15.21 -0.33
CA GLY A 34 -2.06 -16.28 0.00
C GLY A 34 -3.49 -15.79 0.19
N ARG A 35 -3.69 -14.71 0.96
CA ARG A 35 -5.00 -14.06 1.12
C ARG A 35 -5.54 -13.51 -0.20
N ALA A 36 -4.67 -12.99 -1.07
CA ALA A 36 -5.03 -12.53 -2.41
C ALA A 36 -5.33 -13.68 -3.39
N ARG A 37 -5.10 -14.95 -2.99
CA ARG A 37 -5.32 -16.16 -3.80
C ARG A 37 -4.59 -16.11 -5.16
N MET A 38 -3.37 -15.58 -5.16
CA MET A 38 -2.58 -15.52 -6.38
C MET A 38 -2.20 -16.93 -6.86
N THR A 39 -2.20 -17.14 -8.18
CA THR A 39 -1.59 -18.34 -8.76
C THR A 39 -0.07 -18.32 -8.55
N VAL A 40 0.57 -19.48 -8.69
CA VAL A 40 2.03 -19.60 -8.53
C VAL A 40 2.76 -18.75 -9.57
N GLU A 41 2.25 -18.72 -10.80
CA GLU A 41 2.83 -17.98 -11.92
C GLU A 41 2.75 -16.47 -11.67
N ALA A 42 1.55 -15.96 -11.34
CA ALA A 42 1.35 -14.53 -11.07
C ALA A 42 2.17 -14.05 -9.87
N ARG A 43 2.33 -14.90 -8.85
CA ARG A 43 3.18 -14.61 -7.70
C ARG A 43 4.65 -14.52 -8.10
N ARG A 44 5.17 -15.47 -8.90
CA ARG A 44 6.55 -15.45 -9.38
C ARG A 44 6.86 -14.22 -10.24
N GLU A 45 5.94 -13.85 -11.12
CA GLU A 45 6.07 -12.64 -11.94
C GLU A 45 6.13 -11.37 -11.08
N LEU A 46 5.26 -11.28 -10.07
CA LEU A 46 5.28 -10.16 -9.12
C LEU A 46 6.58 -10.10 -8.31
N GLU A 47 7.08 -11.25 -7.86
CA GLU A 47 8.36 -11.33 -7.13
C GLU A 47 9.53 -10.86 -8.00
N ALA A 48 9.58 -11.30 -9.26
CA ALA A 48 10.58 -10.85 -10.22
C ALA A 48 10.48 -9.34 -10.48
N PHE A 49 9.27 -8.81 -10.66
CA PHE A 49 9.03 -7.38 -10.85
C PHE A 49 9.55 -6.54 -9.67
N VAL A 50 9.24 -6.93 -8.44
CA VAL A 50 9.72 -6.21 -7.24
C VAL A 50 11.24 -6.28 -7.11
N ARG A 51 11.84 -7.45 -7.37
CA ARG A 51 13.30 -7.64 -7.31
C ARG A 51 14.05 -6.83 -8.37
N GLN A 52 13.45 -6.61 -9.53
CA GLN A 52 14.04 -5.82 -10.61
C GLN A 52 13.77 -4.31 -10.48
N ALA A 53 12.83 -3.90 -9.64
CA ALA A 53 12.47 -2.50 -9.47
C ALA A 53 13.68 -1.63 -9.01
N PRO A 54 13.76 -0.34 -9.37
CA PRO A 54 14.79 0.55 -8.83
C PRO A 54 14.76 0.60 -7.29
N GLU A 55 15.92 0.80 -6.65
CA GLU A 55 16.03 0.84 -5.19
C GLU A 55 15.07 1.84 -4.55
N ARG A 56 14.97 3.06 -5.12
CA ARG A 56 14.01 4.09 -4.66
C ARG A 56 12.56 3.60 -4.61
N CYS A 57 12.17 2.72 -5.55
CA CYS A 57 10.82 2.18 -5.59
C CYS A 57 10.64 1.15 -4.47
N ARG A 58 11.63 0.28 -4.24
CA ARG A 58 11.59 -0.68 -3.14
C ARG A 58 11.57 0.02 -1.77
N ALA A 59 12.42 1.02 -1.60
CA ALA A 59 12.51 1.82 -0.38
C ALA A 59 11.20 2.57 -0.08
N ALA A 60 10.50 3.08 -1.11
CA ALA A 60 9.22 3.76 -0.94
C ALA A 60 8.12 2.89 -0.31
N PHE A 61 8.22 1.56 -0.44
CA PHE A 61 7.32 0.59 0.17
C PHE A 61 8.00 -0.22 1.28
N ASP A 62 9.21 0.15 1.69
CA ASP A 62 10.01 -0.55 2.69
C ASP A 62 10.03 -2.08 2.48
N PHE A 63 10.29 -2.51 1.24
CA PHE A 63 10.41 -3.94 0.94
C PHE A 63 11.57 -4.56 1.71
N LYS A 64 11.30 -5.64 2.43
CA LYS A 64 12.30 -6.49 3.07
C LYS A 64 12.56 -7.69 2.16
N LEU A 65 13.76 -7.76 1.62
CA LEU A 65 14.22 -8.81 0.70
C LEU A 65 15.23 -9.70 1.41
N THR A 66 15.14 -11.01 1.15
CA THR A 66 16.24 -11.95 1.39
C THR A 66 16.85 -12.35 0.05
N ASP A 67 17.91 -13.15 0.06
CA ASP A 67 18.53 -13.62 -1.19
C ASP A 67 17.51 -14.37 -2.07
N ASP A 68 16.62 -15.16 -1.45
CA ASP A 68 15.70 -16.05 -2.18
C ASP A 68 14.23 -15.60 -2.20
N ALA A 69 13.79 -14.75 -1.26
CA ALA A 69 12.38 -14.37 -1.16
C ALA A 69 12.15 -12.87 -0.91
N ILE A 70 10.89 -12.45 -1.00
CA ILE A 70 10.40 -11.20 -0.44
C ILE A 70 9.78 -11.57 0.90
N ALA A 71 10.26 -10.99 2.00
CA ALA A 71 9.74 -11.27 3.34
C ALA A 71 8.48 -10.45 3.63
N SER A 72 8.55 -9.15 3.37
CA SER A 72 7.44 -8.23 3.63
C SER A 72 7.55 -6.94 2.81
N PHE A 73 6.46 -6.18 2.81
CA PHE A 73 6.43 -4.79 2.38
C PHE A 73 5.49 -3.97 3.27
N THR A 74 5.63 -2.66 3.25
CA THR A 74 4.77 -1.73 3.97
C THR A 74 3.87 -0.96 3.02
N ASP A 75 2.56 -1.15 3.12
CA ASP A 75 1.58 -0.27 2.48
C ASP A 75 1.25 0.94 3.36
N ARG A 76 0.80 2.01 2.70
CA ARG A 76 0.38 3.25 3.34
C ARG A 76 -1.12 3.43 3.10
N MET A 77 -1.86 3.53 4.19
CA MET A 77 -3.28 3.82 4.20
C MET A 77 -3.49 5.25 4.71
N LEU A 78 -4.56 5.89 4.24
CA LEU A 78 -4.97 7.19 4.71
C LEU A 78 -6.22 7.01 5.59
N LEU A 79 -6.13 7.45 6.84
CA LEU A 79 -7.26 7.56 7.75
C LEU A 79 -7.74 9.01 7.72
N LEU A 80 -9.03 9.23 7.49
CA LEU A 80 -9.64 10.56 7.41
C LEU A 80 -10.79 10.64 8.41
N ARG A 81 -10.79 11.69 9.22
CA ARG A 81 -11.96 12.09 10.00
C ARG A 81 -12.58 13.31 9.34
N ALA A 82 -13.83 13.17 8.92
CA ALA A 82 -14.59 14.25 8.30
C ALA A 82 -15.97 14.35 8.96
N ASP A 83 -16.51 15.56 8.97
CA ASP A 83 -17.85 15.84 9.51
C ASP A 83 -18.62 16.72 8.54
N ARG A 84 -19.94 16.79 8.72
CA ARG A 84 -20.76 17.81 8.08
C ARG A 84 -20.60 19.11 8.86
N ASP A 85 -20.50 20.22 8.13
CA ASP A 85 -20.64 21.55 8.72
C ASP A 85 -22.03 21.71 9.37
#